data_AF-A0A3D3JU23-F1
#
_entry.id   AF-A0A3D3JU23-F1
#
_cell.length_a   1.000
_cell.length_b   1.000
_cell.length_c   1.000
_cell.angle_alpha   90.00
_cell.angle_beta   90.00
_cell.angle_gamma   90.00
#
_symmetry.space_group_name_H-M   'P 1'
#
loop_
_entity.id
_entity.type
_entity.pdbx_description
1 polymer ?
#
loop_
_entity_poly.entity_id
_entity_poly.type
_entity_poly.pdbx_seq_one_letter_code
_entity_poly.pdbx_strand_id
1 'polypeptide(L)'
;MKRLHSIAVLIAVLAVSVPAQTESATGNRTVLSSEELTISMSDDRTFEFDIKREKDTDVVVTVEARIEIEKLSGTGRILKLSLNGQPLLAAKDRRTLRLLNKSVNFRYGGKSYQWTRGEGLWDVIYAPDYEVGQRADLGGDQAYFYTFEVSDLVTAKDNSLRIANMSKKHHLVLRDVHVEQRPRTEPEK
;
A
#
# COMPACT_ATOMS: atom_id res chain seq x y z
N MET A 1 -48.85 -17.12 -27.66
CA MET A 1 -47.49 -16.58 -27.88
C MET A 1 -47.05 -15.90 -26.59
N LYS A 2 -46.09 -16.50 -25.86
CA LYS A 2 -45.68 -16.13 -24.50
C LYS A 2 -44.66 -14.99 -24.54
N ARG A 3 -44.91 -13.91 -23.78
CA ARG A 3 -43.99 -12.78 -23.59
C ARG A 3 -42.89 -13.20 -22.60
N LEU A 4 -41.64 -13.26 -23.06
CA LEU A 4 -40.48 -13.39 -22.17
C LEU A 4 -40.19 -12.03 -21.53
N HIS A 5 -40.36 -11.94 -20.22
CA HIS A 5 -39.85 -10.85 -19.41
C HIS A 5 -38.36 -11.11 -19.16
N SER A 6 -37.50 -10.21 -19.62
CA SER A 6 -36.08 -10.23 -19.29
C SER A 6 -35.90 -9.68 -17.88
N ILE A 7 -35.46 -10.53 -16.95
CA ILE A 7 -35.09 -10.13 -15.59
C ILE A 7 -33.64 -9.64 -15.64
N ALA A 8 -33.44 -8.34 -15.46
CA ALA A 8 -32.13 -7.77 -15.21
C ALA A 8 -31.69 -8.11 -13.78
N VAL A 9 -30.67 -8.96 -13.64
CA VAL A 9 -30.04 -9.23 -12.35
C VAL A 9 -29.03 -8.12 -12.09
N LEU A 10 -29.41 -7.20 -11.21
CA LEU A 10 -28.52 -6.16 -10.68
C LEU A 10 -27.65 -6.80 -9.59
N ILE A 11 -26.38 -7.08 -9.91
CA ILE A 11 -25.41 -7.54 -8.91
C ILE A 11 -24.92 -6.31 -8.15
N ALA A 12 -25.44 -6.13 -6.93
CA ALA A 12 -24.91 -5.15 -5.99
C ALA A 12 -23.54 -5.63 -5.48
N VAL A 13 -22.49 -4.87 -5.78
CA VAL A 13 -21.18 -5.05 -5.16
C VAL A 13 -21.29 -4.54 -3.73
N LEU A 14 -21.38 -5.45 -2.76
CA LEU A 14 -21.25 -5.12 -1.34
C LEU A 14 -19.77 -4.82 -1.07
N ALA A 15 -19.45 -3.55 -0.84
CA ALA A 15 -18.22 -3.18 -0.14
C ALA A 15 -18.31 -3.74 1.29
N VAL A 16 -17.61 -4.85 1.55
CA VAL A 16 -17.48 -5.39 2.90
C VAL A 16 -16.53 -4.46 3.65
N SER A 17 -17.09 -3.52 4.41
CA SER A 17 -16.33 -2.79 5.42
C SER A 17 -16.04 -3.77 6.57
N VAL A 18 -14.78 -4.18 6.70
CA VAL A 18 -14.31 -4.99 7.82
C VAL A 18 -13.92 -4.01 8.93
N PRO A 19 -14.61 -4.00 10.08
CA PRO A 19 -14.12 -3.24 11.23
C PRO A 19 -12.97 -4.04 11.85
N ALA A 20 -11.73 -3.74 11.47
CA ALA A 20 -10.54 -4.25 12.12
C ALA A 20 -9.84 -3.12 12.87
N GLN A 21 -10.43 -2.68 13.98
CA GLN A 21 -9.69 -1.95 15.01
C GLN A 21 -9.39 -2.92 16.15
N THR A 22 -8.26 -3.61 16.05
CA THR A 22 -7.61 -4.14 17.25
C THR A 22 -6.59 -3.07 17.66
N GLU A 23 -6.98 -2.22 18.60
CA GLU A 23 -6.08 -1.27 19.26
C GLU A 23 -4.96 -2.04 19.96
N SER A 24 -3.86 -2.28 19.26
CA SER A 24 -2.58 -2.50 19.92
C SER A 24 -2.00 -1.12 20.22
N ALA A 25 -2.46 -0.54 21.34
CA ALA A 25 -1.97 0.71 21.89
C ALA A 25 -0.51 0.56 22.36
N THR A 26 0.42 0.57 21.42
CA THR A 26 1.76 1.11 21.66
C THR A 26 1.67 2.52 21.08
N GLY A 27 1.58 3.55 21.94
CA GLY A 27 0.92 4.86 21.70
C GLY A 27 1.26 5.66 20.43
N ASN A 28 2.19 5.19 19.60
CA ASN A 28 2.63 5.81 18.38
C ASN A 28 2.30 4.99 17.12
N ARG A 29 1.69 3.80 17.22
CA ARG A 29 1.39 2.93 16.06
C ARG A 29 -0.05 2.44 16.10
N THR A 30 -0.76 2.66 15.00
CA THR A 30 -2.10 2.14 14.72
C THR A 30 -1.99 1.04 13.68
N VAL A 31 -2.28 -0.20 14.07
CA VAL A 31 -2.29 -1.36 13.15
C VAL A 31 -3.62 -1.39 12.41
N LEU A 32 -3.58 -1.36 11.09
CA LEU A 32 -4.75 -1.45 10.20
C LEU A 32 -4.99 -2.89 9.71
N SER A 33 -3.90 -3.66 9.54
CA SER A 33 -3.91 -5.10 9.31
C SER A 33 -2.61 -5.69 9.84
N SER A 34 -2.70 -6.76 10.64
CA SER A 34 -1.56 -7.54 11.11
C SER A 34 -1.47 -8.92 10.46
N GLU A 35 -2.58 -9.42 9.92
CA GLU A 35 -2.66 -10.71 9.23
C GLU A 35 -2.55 -10.54 7.72
N GLU A 36 -2.23 -11.65 7.03
CA GLU A 36 -2.23 -11.67 5.58
C GLU A 36 -3.64 -11.41 5.02
N LEU A 37 -3.72 -10.42 4.13
CA LEU A 37 -4.95 -10.00 3.48
C LEU A 37 -4.79 -10.08 1.97
N THR A 38 -5.63 -10.88 1.34
CA THR A 38 -5.67 -11.00 -0.13
C THR A 38 -6.67 -10.01 -0.73
N ILE A 39 -6.19 -9.19 -1.67
CA ILE A 39 -6.99 -8.34 -2.55
C ILE A 39 -7.10 -9.01 -3.91
N SER A 40 -8.33 -9.39 -4.26
CA SER A 40 -8.67 -10.05 -5.53
C SER A 40 -8.32 -9.18 -6.74
N MET A 41 -8.32 -9.80 -7.92
CA MET A 41 -8.03 -9.10 -9.16
C MET A 41 -9.05 -7.98 -9.39
N SER A 42 -8.57 -6.78 -9.73
CA SER A 42 -9.41 -5.60 -10.01
C SER A 42 -10.31 -5.20 -8.84
N ASP A 43 -9.89 -5.53 -7.63
CA ASP A 43 -10.58 -5.23 -6.37
C ASP A 43 -9.74 -4.29 -5.49
N ASP A 44 -10.33 -3.79 -4.42
CA ASP A 44 -9.67 -2.91 -3.47
C ASP A 44 -10.09 -3.13 -2.02
N ARG A 45 -9.28 -2.56 -1.12
CA ARG A 45 -9.56 -2.49 0.31
C ARG A 45 -9.30 -1.09 0.81
N THR A 46 -10.17 -0.65 1.72
CA THR A 46 -10.08 0.65 2.36
C THR A 46 -9.95 0.46 3.86
N PHE A 47 -8.97 1.13 4.45
CA PHE A 47 -8.73 1.16 5.88
C PHE A 47 -9.00 2.56 6.40
N GLU A 48 -9.89 2.66 7.37
CA GLU A 48 -10.23 3.92 8.03
C GLU A 48 -9.46 4.04 9.33
N PHE A 49 -8.95 5.24 9.62
CA PHE A 49 -8.24 5.49 10.86
C PHE A 49 -8.34 6.94 11.32
N ASP A 50 -8.34 7.10 12.64
CA ASP A 50 -8.16 8.38 13.30
C ASP A 50 -6.72 8.51 13.79
N ILE A 51 -6.24 9.75 13.87
CA ILE A 51 -4.90 10.02 14.41
C ILE A 51 -4.89 11.31 15.21
N LYS A 52 -4.54 11.20 16.49
CA LYS A 52 -4.25 12.36 17.33
C LYS A 52 -2.79 12.76 17.13
N ARG A 53 -2.56 13.80 16.34
CA ARG A 53 -1.19 14.25 16.02
C ARG A 53 -0.44 14.67 17.28
N GLU A 54 0.72 14.08 17.47
CA GLU A 54 1.69 14.52 18.47
C GLU A 54 2.49 15.71 17.94
N LYS A 55 3.03 16.49 18.88
CA LYS A 55 3.89 17.61 18.52
C LYS A 55 5.24 17.07 18.06
N ASP A 56 5.84 17.70 17.04
CA ASP A 56 7.18 17.39 16.56
C ASP A 56 7.35 15.93 16.06
N THR A 57 6.25 15.32 15.61
CA THR A 57 6.24 14.00 14.95
C THR A 57 5.81 14.11 13.49
N ASP A 58 6.28 13.16 12.69
CA ASP A 58 5.82 12.90 11.34
C ASP A 58 4.91 11.66 11.35
N VAL A 59 3.86 11.70 10.53
CA VAL A 59 2.94 10.55 10.37
C VAL A 59 3.43 9.70 9.22
N VAL A 60 3.57 8.39 9.45
CA VAL A 60 4.11 7.45 8.48
C VAL A 60 3.11 6.33 8.24
N VAL A 61 2.83 6.03 6.98
CA VAL A 61 2.05 4.85 6.56
C VAL A 61 3.01 3.82 6.00
N THR A 62 2.89 2.58 6.43
CA THR A 62 3.62 1.44 5.87
C THR A 62 2.65 0.39 5.36
N VAL A 63 2.93 -0.10 4.15
CA VAL A 63 2.25 -1.25 3.55
C VAL A 63 3.30 -2.28 3.16
N GLU A 64 3.19 -3.50 3.67
CA GLU A 64 3.95 -4.65 3.18
C GLU A 64 3.13 -5.41 2.13
N ALA A 65 3.65 -5.60 0.91
CA ALA A 65 2.91 -6.20 -0.20
C ALA A 65 3.73 -7.14 -1.08
N ARG A 66 3.09 -8.19 -1.59
CA ARG A 66 3.61 -9.09 -2.64
C ARG A 66 2.53 -9.45 -3.66
N ILE A 67 2.94 -9.86 -4.84
CA ILE A 67 2.08 -10.54 -5.81
C ILE A 67 2.25 -12.04 -5.61
N GLU A 68 1.17 -12.73 -5.32
CA GLU A 68 1.22 -14.16 -5.04
C GLU A 68 1.56 -14.96 -6.31
N ILE A 69 2.62 -15.78 -6.21
CA ILE A 69 3.03 -16.73 -7.24
C ILE A 69 3.89 -17.83 -6.59
N GLU A 70 4.11 -18.95 -7.30
CA GLU A 70 4.89 -20.07 -6.79
C GLU A 70 6.40 -19.79 -6.66
N LYS A 71 6.95 -18.87 -7.47
CA LYS A 71 8.39 -18.60 -7.54
C LYS A 71 8.67 -17.12 -7.72
N LEU A 72 9.75 -16.64 -7.09
CA LEU A 72 10.23 -15.27 -7.25
C LEU A 72 10.40 -14.91 -8.73
N SER A 73 9.76 -13.84 -9.20
CA SER A 73 9.80 -13.46 -10.62
C SER A 73 9.59 -11.96 -10.85
N GLY A 74 10.66 -11.16 -10.76
CA GLY A 74 10.62 -9.74 -11.12
C GLY A 74 9.52 -8.95 -10.40
N THR A 75 9.00 -7.91 -11.06
CA THR A 75 7.98 -7.02 -10.49
C THR A 75 6.78 -6.82 -11.43
N GLY A 76 5.63 -6.48 -10.85
CA GLY A 76 4.41 -6.12 -11.56
C GLY A 76 3.82 -4.83 -11.03
N ARG A 77 3.52 -3.88 -11.93
CA ARG A 77 2.92 -2.60 -11.58
C ARG A 77 1.41 -2.72 -11.34
N ILE A 78 1.03 -3.16 -10.15
CA ILE A 78 -0.37 -3.48 -9.83
C ILE A 78 -0.90 -2.83 -8.56
N LEU A 79 -0.04 -2.34 -7.67
CA LEU A 79 -0.45 -1.77 -6.38
C LEU A 79 -0.80 -0.29 -6.56
N LYS A 80 -2.07 0.08 -6.43
CA LYS A 80 -2.51 1.48 -6.46
C LYS A 80 -2.83 1.93 -5.04
N LEU A 81 -2.18 3.01 -4.61
CA LEU A 81 -2.30 3.56 -3.26
C LEU A 81 -2.86 4.98 -3.32
N SER A 82 -3.86 5.24 -2.48
CA SER A 82 -4.38 6.58 -2.25
C SER A 82 -4.73 6.79 -0.78
N LEU A 83 -4.49 7.99 -0.29
CA LEU A 83 -4.83 8.42 1.07
C LEU A 83 -5.71 9.67 0.98
N ASN A 84 -6.88 9.63 1.62
CA ASN A 84 -7.85 10.73 1.59
C ASN A 84 -8.19 11.18 0.16
N GLY A 85 -8.34 10.21 -0.75
CA GLY A 85 -8.62 10.43 -2.17
C GLY A 85 -7.42 10.93 -3.00
N GLN A 86 -6.28 11.22 -2.39
CA GLN A 86 -5.07 11.66 -3.08
C GLN A 86 -4.14 10.48 -3.38
N PRO A 87 -3.54 10.39 -4.58
CA PRO A 87 -2.56 9.36 -4.89
C PRO A 87 -1.33 9.44 -3.98
N LEU A 88 -0.87 8.31 -3.42
CA LEU A 88 0.38 8.26 -2.66
C LEU A 88 1.58 8.21 -3.61
N LEU A 89 2.14 9.39 -3.91
CA LEU A 89 3.30 9.57 -4.77
C LEU A 89 4.62 9.36 -4.00
N ALA A 90 5.70 9.06 -4.74
CA ALA A 90 7.04 8.90 -4.17
C ALA A 90 7.63 10.19 -3.57
N ALA A 91 7.19 11.35 -4.03
CA ALA A 91 7.66 12.66 -3.61
C ALA A 91 6.48 13.57 -3.25
N LYS A 92 6.69 14.46 -2.28
CA LYS A 92 5.74 15.52 -1.95
C LYS A 92 5.82 16.67 -2.96
N ASP A 93 7.05 17.00 -3.33
CA ASP A 93 7.39 18.05 -4.27
C ASP A 93 8.72 17.70 -4.99
N ARG A 94 9.29 18.64 -5.75
CA ARG A 94 10.52 18.41 -6.53
C ARG A 94 11.79 18.19 -5.68
N ARG A 95 11.75 18.54 -4.39
CA ARG A 95 12.89 18.52 -3.45
C ARG A 95 12.67 17.54 -2.30
N THR A 96 11.42 17.24 -1.96
CA THR A 96 11.09 16.45 -0.77
C THR A 96 10.52 15.09 -1.13
N LEU A 97 11.22 14.02 -0.76
CA LEU A 97 10.71 12.65 -0.90
C LEU A 97 9.64 12.35 0.14
N ARG A 98 8.68 11.51 -0.28
CA ARG A 98 7.66 10.92 0.57
C ARG A 98 8.02 9.50 0.97
N LEU A 99 8.54 8.74 0.01
CA LEU A 99 9.00 7.36 0.20
C LEU A 99 10.26 7.36 1.08
N LEU A 100 10.20 6.64 2.19
CA LEU A 100 11.24 6.68 3.24
C LEU A 100 12.17 5.48 3.21
N ASN A 101 11.67 4.29 2.85
CA ASN A 101 12.39 3.05 3.11
C ASN A 101 13.31 2.60 1.96
N LYS A 102 13.15 3.16 0.75
CA LYS A 102 13.94 2.79 -0.41
C LYS A 102 14.02 3.89 -1.46
N SER A 103 15.02 3.79 -2.32
CA SER A 103 15.09 4.60 -3.54
C SER A 103 13.92 4.27 -4.46
N VAL A 104 13.44 5.27 -5.23
CA VAL A 104 12.44 5.07 -6.29
C VAL A 104 12.97 4.14 -7.39
N ASN A 105 14.29 4.09 -7.57
CA ASN A 105 14.94 3.24 -8.56
C ASN A 105 15.54 2.00 -7.89
N PHE A 106 15.51 0.87 -8.59
CA PHE A 106 16.21 -0.34 -8.20
C PHE A 106 16.96 -0.93 -9.38
N ARG A 107 17.97 -1.75 -9.10
CA ARG A 107 18.68 -2.52 -10.13
C ARG A 107 18.17 -3.95 -10.11
N TYR A 108 18.12 -4.57 -11.28
CA TYR A 108 17.83 -6.00 -11.44
C TYR A 108 18.46 -6.49 -12.74
N GLY A 109 19.23 -7.58 -12.68
CA GLY A 109 19.84 -8.16 -13.88
C GLY A 109 20.71 -7.17 -14.66
N GLY A 110 21.42 -6.30 -13.93
CA GLY A 110 22.29 -5.26 -14.50
C GLY A 110 21.59 -3.99 -15.01
N LYS A 111 20.25 -3.99 -15.12
CA LYS A 111 19.44 -2.85 -15.61
C LYS A 111 18.83 -2.05 -14.46
N SER A 112 18.50 -0.78 -14.72
CA SER A 112 17.80 0.10 -13.78
C SER A 112 16.30 0.13 -14.07
N TYR A 113 15.50 0.03 -13.02
CA TYR A 113 14.04 0.05 -13.04
C TYR A 113 13.51 1.04 -12.01
N GLN A 114 12.21 1.33 -12.06
CA GLN A 114 11.55 2.25 -11.14
C GLN A 114 10.37 1.56 -10.46
N TRP A 115 10.25 1.73 -9.14
CA TRP A 115 9.12 1.22 -8.36
C TRP A 115 7.80 1.90 -8.69
N THR A 116 7.83 3.10 -9.27
CA THR A 116 6.63 3.83 -9.68
C THR A 116 6.92 4.70 -10.89
N ARG A 117 5.87 5.05 -11.63
CA ARG A 117 5.89 6.08 -12.68
C ARG A 117 4.93 7.23 -12.38
N GLY A 118 4.46 7.34 -11.14
CA GLY A 118 3.50 8.34 -10.70
C GLY A 118 2.10 7.78 -10.48
N GLU A 119 1.17 8.71 -10.24
CA GLU A 119 -0.25 8.44 -9.95
C GLU A 119 -0.50 7.49 -8.77
N GLY A 120 0.47 7.27 -7.89
CA GLY A 120 0.33 6.32 -6.78
C GLY A 120 0.24 4.86 -7.22
N LEU A 121 0.72 4.53 -8.42
CA LEU A 121 0.80 3.17 -8.92
C LEU A 121 2.22 2.62 -8.76
N TRP A 122 2.34 1.45 -8.14
CA TRP A 122 3.59 0.88 -7.66
C TRP A 122 3.82 -0.54 -8.20
N ASP A 123 5.07 -0.83 -8.52
CA ASP A 123 5.61 -2.16 -8.80
C ASP A 123 5.71 -2.94 -7.51
N VAL A 124 5.26 -4.19 -7.54
CA VAL A 124 5.30 -5.16 -6.44
C VAL A 124 6.00 -6.41 -6.91
N ILE A 125 6.78 -7.04 -6.03
CA ILE A 125 7.48 -8.27 -6.35
C ILE A 125 6.50 -9.44 -6.47
N TYR A 126 6.69 -10.26 -7.49
CA TYR A 126 6.08 -11.60 -7.54
C TYR A 126 6.88 -12.55 -6.66
N ALA A 127 6.28 -13.06 -5.57
CA ALA A 127 6.94 -13.98 -4.67
C ALA A 127 5.98 -14.94 -3.94
N PRO A 128 6.45 -16.17 -3.60
CA PRO A 128 5.72 -17.11 -2.75
C PRO A 128 5.56 -16.63 -1.31
N ASP A 129 6.53 -15.85 -0.81
CA ASP A 129 6.58 -15.36 0.56
C ASP A 129 7.27 -13.98 0.63
N TYR A 130 7.41 -13.45 1.85
CA TYR A 130 8.05 -12.15 2.14
C TYR A 130 9.56 -12.25 2.44
N GLU A 131 10.18 -13.41 2.23
CA GLU A 131 11.59 -13.66 2.54
C GLU A 131 12.45 -13.81 1.28
N VAL A 132 11.94 -14.49 0.24
CA VAL A 132 12.76 -14.84 -0.93
C VAL A 132 13.27 -13.63 -1.71
N GLY A 133 12.50 -12.53 -1.73
CA GLY A 133 12.89 -11.27 -2.38
C GLY A 133 14.01 -10.54 -1.64
N GLN A 134 14.17 -10.78 -0.34
CA GLN A 134 15.22 -10.15 0.47
C GLN A 134 16.62 -10.61 0.04
N ARG A 135 16.72 -11.82 -0.52
CA ARG A 135 17.97 -12.45 -0.99
C ARG A 135 18.25 -12.15 -2.46
N ALA A 136 17.36 -11.42 -3.14
CA ALA A 136 17.46 -11.16 -4.56
C ALA A 136 18.01 -9.76 -4.85
N ASP A 137 18.57 -9.60 -6.05
CA ASP A 137 18.93 -8.29 -6.64
C ASP A 137 17.66 -7.51 -7.06
N LEU A 138 16.61 -7.51 -6.23
CA LEU A 138 15.30 -6.90 -6.48
C LEU A 138 14.95 -5.92 -5.36
N GLY A 139 15.90 -5.05 -4.99
CA GLY A 139 15.70 -4.03 -3.95
C GLY A 139 15.82 -4.54 -2.50
N GLY A 140 16.24 -5.80 -2.31
CA GLY A 140 16.57 -6.36 -0.99
C GLY A 140 15.39 -6.48 -0.04
N ASP A 141 15.69 -6.41 1.26
CA ASP A 141 14.75 -6.49 2.37
C ASP A 141 13.63 -5.43 2.30
N GLN A 142 13.96 -4.24 1.77
CA GLN A 142 13.02 -3.11 1.66
C GLN A 142 12.02 -3.25 0.52
N ALA A 143 12.20 -4.24 -0.36
CA ALA A 143 11.44 -4.30 -1.60
C ALA A 143 9.94 -4.53 -1.41
N TYR A 144 9.57 -5.28 -0.37
CA TYR A 144 8.18 -5.55 0.01
C TYR A 144 7.47 -4.37 0.70
N PHE A 145 8.23 -3.45 1.30
CA PHE A 145 7.70 -2.37 2.13
C PHE A 145 7.51 -1.08 1.33
N TYR A 146 6.36 -0.43 1.49
CA TYR A 146 6.08 0.89 0.93
C TYR A 146 5.77 1.83 2.08
N THR A 147 6.78 2.58 2.52
CA THR A 147 6.71 3.43 3.70
C THR A 147 6.74 4.89 3.29
N PHE A 148 5.67 5.63 3.62
CA PHE A 148 5.45 7.00 3.22
C PHE A 148 5.31 7.92 4.42
N GLU A 149 6.02 9.03 4.43
CA GLU A 149 5.69 10.18 5.28
C GLU A 149 4.40 10.83 4.74
N VAL A 150 3.34 10.96 5.53
CA VAL A 150 2.01 11.41 5.11
C VAL A 150 1.45 12.57 5.93
N SER A 151 2.30 13.29 6.65
CA SER A 151 1.90 14.40 7.51
C SER A 151 1.04 15.46 6.82
N ASP A 152 1.25 15.72 5.55
CA ASP A 152 0.52 16.72 4.77
C ASP A 152 -0.81 16.19 4.19
N LEU A 153 -1.03 14.87 4.22
CA LEU A 153 -2.24 14.24 3.65
C LEU A 153 -3.27 13.82 4.69
N VAL A 154 -2.87 13.71 5.96
CA VAL A 154 -3.74 13.24 7.05
C VAL A 154 -4.45 14.38 7.78
N THR A 155 -5.67 14.08 8.20
CA THR A 155 -6.50 14.88 9.12
C THR A 155 -6.52 14.23 10.50
N ALA A 156 -7.08 14.92 11.51
CA ALA A 156 -7.19 14.34 12.85
C ALA A 156 -8.14 13.14 12.91
N LYS A 157 -9.15 13.11 12.03
CA LYS A 157 -10.18 12.07 11.95
C LYS A 157 -10.54 11.76 10.51
N ASP A 158 -11.21 10.62 10.33
CA ASP A 158 -11.84 10.20 9.06
C ASP A 158 -10.81 10.02 7.94
N ASN A 159 -9.60 9.55 8.27
CA ASN A 159 -8.62 9.22 7.24
C ASN A 159 -8.96 7.89 6.58
N SER A 160 -8.71 7.80 5.28
CA SER A 160 -9.02 6.64 4.46
C SER A 160 -7.82 6.27 3.59
N LEU A 161 -7.16 5.16 3.92
CA LEU A 161 -6.13 4.54 3.10
C LEU A 161 -6.79 3.50 2.19
N ARG A 162 -6.82 3.77 0.89
CA ARG A 162 -7.30 2.81 -0.12
C ARG A 162 -6.14 2.16 -0.84
N ILE A 163 -6.19 0.83 -0.89
CA ILE A 163 -5.22 -0.05 -1.53
C ILE A 163 -5.96 -0.87 -2.58
N ALA A 164 -5.61 -0.69 -3.86
CA ALA A 164 -6.27 -1.39 -4.96
C ALA A 164 -5.30 -2.26 -5.75
N ASN A 165 -5.81 -3.42 -6.18
CA ASN A 165 -5.13 -4.34 -7.08
C ASN A 165 -5.57 -4.06 -8.52
N MET A 166 -4.69 -3.45 -9.30
CA MET A 166 -4.94 -3.14 -10.71
C MET A 166 -4.75 -4.34 -11.64
N SER A 167 -4.32 -5.49 -11.12
CA SER A 167 -4.13 -6.70 -11.91
C SER A 167 -5.46 -7.31 -12.31
N LYS A 168 -5.48 -7.91 -13.50
CA LYS A 168 -6.57 -8.79 -13.96
C LYS A 168 -6.24 -10.28 -13.82
N LYS A 169 -5.05 -10.60 -13.33
CA LYS A 169 -4.48 -11.96 -13.39
C LYS A 169 -3.97 -12.49 -12.06
N HIS A 170 -3.61 -11.60 -11.14
CA HIS A 170 -2.88 -11.98 -9.94
C HIS A 170 -3.50 -11.33 -8.72
N HIS A 171 -3.47 -12.07 -7.62
CA HIS A 171 -3.82 -11.57 -6.31
C HIS A 171 -2.69 -10.70 -5.75
N LEU A 172 -3.07 -9.63 -5.06
CA LEU A 172 -2.19 -8.80 -4.25
C LEU A 172 -2.36 -9.26 -2.81
N VAL A 173 -1.26 -9.58 -2.12
CA VAL A 173 -1.29 -10.00 -0.72
C VAL A 173 -0.58 -8.95 0.12
N LEU A 174 -1.25 -8.50 1.18
CA LEU A 174 -0.75 -7.57 2.19
C LEU A 174 -0.52 -8.31 3.50
N ARG A 175 0.33 -7.82 4.40
CA ARG A 175 0.50 -8.41 5.74
C ARG A 175 0.60 -7.36 6.85
N ASP A 176 1.59 -6.49 6.80
CA ASP A 176 1.76 -5.40 7.76
C ASP A 176 1.28 -4.07 7.15
N VAL A 177 0.05 -3.67 7.49
CA VAL A 177 -0.50 -2.36 7.15
C VAL A 177 -0.69 -1.57 8.43
N HIS A 178 0.04 -0.47 8.57
CA HIS A 178 -0.03 0.35 9.77
C HIS A 178 0.25 1.82 9.49
N VAL A 179 -0.15 2.63 10.46
CA VAL A 179 0.20 4.05 10.57
C VAL A 179 0.99 4.24 11.85
N GLU A 180 2.01 5.07 11.82
CA GLU A 180 2.77 5.41 13.02
C GLU A 180 3.22 6.86 13.06
N GLN A 181 3.47 7.38 14.27
CA GLN A 181 4.04 8.70 14.53
C GLN A 181 5.50 8.54 14.92
N ARG A 182 6.40 9.00 14.05
CA ARG A 182 7.85 8.98 14.29
C ARG A 182 8.32 10.36 14.72
N PRO A 183 9.32 10.49 15.61
CA PRO A 183 9.95 11.78 15.87
C PRO A 183 10.41 12.42 14.55
N ARG A 184 10.10 13.71 14.36
CA ARG A 184 10.53 14.42 13.15
C ARG A 184 12.04 14.45 13.11
N THR A 185 12.61 13.89 12.05
CA THR A 185 14.04 13.98 11.83
C THR A 185 14.30 15.31 11.11
N GLU A 186 15.03 16.22 11.74
CA GLU A 186 15.45 17.44 11.05
C GLU A 186 16.34 17.05 9.85
N PRO A 187 16.13 17.65 8.67
CA PRO A 187 17.06 17.43 7.57
C PRO A 187 18.46 17.88 7.99
N GLU A 188 19.47 17.03 7.78
CA GLU A 188 20.87 17.44 7.93
C GLU A 188 21.11 18.70 7.07
N LYS A 189 21.68 19.74 7.69
CA LYS A 189 21.90 21.06 7.10
C LYS A 189 22.96 21.04 6.00
#